data_AF-A0A0M3AUE5-F1
#
_entry.id   AF-A0A0M3AUE5-F1
#
_cell.length_a   1.000
_cell.length_b   1.000
_cell.length_c   1.000
_cell.angle_alpha   90.00
_cell.angle_beta   90.00
_cell.angle_gamma   90.00
#
_symmetry.space_group_name_H-M   'P 1'
#
loop_
_entity.id
_entity.type
_entity.pdbx_description
1 polymer ?
#
loop_
_entity_poly.entity_id
_entity_poly.type
_entity_poly.pdbx_seq_one_letter_code
_entity_poly.pdbx_strand_id
1 'polypeptide(L)'
;MPGSKERDAQRPAAGDTGNNLDRVLLHLHRHDPAAFPSTNRYDYRIANAWETIMFGDDSMPDLTDVCKPDNVARLAEQLEGISTIVALSAPAIAGVEGASIHATYSHTVHPGMRGLNNYYRGLGNDKEGRQRRVEERCQRYAEEVIASQG
;
A
#
# COMPACT_ATOMS: atom_id res chain seq x y z
N MET A 1 -6.69 -1.12 4.17
CA MET A 1 -7.68 -1.13 5.25
C MET A 1 -7.25 -0.15 6.31
N PRO A 2 -8.09 0.82 6.69
CA PRO A 2 -7.84 1.58 7.87
C PRO A 2 -8.10 0.80 9.15
N GLY A 3 -7.03 0.43 9.86
CA GLY A 3 -7.10 -0.20 11.18
C GLY A 3 -7.63 0.75 12.26
N SER A 4 -7.93 0.22 13.45
CA SER A 4 -8.41 1.01 14.59
C SER A 4 -7.55 2.24 14.91
N LYS A 5 -6.22 2.13 14.74
CA LYS A 5 -5.26 3.24 14.90
C LYS A 5 -5.38 4.35 13.85
N GLU A 6 -5.90 4.04 12.66
CA GLU A 6 -6.06 4.99 11.55
C GLU A 6 -7.24 5.93 11.78
N ARG A 7 -8.22 5.47 12.57
CA ARG A 7 -9.34 6.27 13.04
C ARG A 7 -8.92 7.28 14.11
N ASP A 8 -8.15 6.84 15.11
CA ASP A 8 -7.65 7.71 16.18
C ASP A 8 -6.70 8.80 15.64
N ALA A 9 -5.98 8.50 14.56
CA ALA A 9 -5.10 9.43 13.87
C ALA A 9 -5.77 10.24 12.74
N GLN A 10 -7.03 9.93 12.38
CA GLN A 10 -7.74 10.42 11.18
C GLN A 10 -6.92 10.34 9.89
N ARG A 11 -6.05 9.32 9.76
CA ARG A 11 -5.11 9.19 8.64
C ARG A 11 -4.91 7.73 8.26
N PRO A 12 -4.90 7.39 6.95
CA PRO A 12 -4.62 6.05 6.49
C PRO A 12 -3.19 5.60 6.84
N ALA A 13 -2.98 4.29 6.91
CA ALA A 13 -1.72 3.63 7.26
C ALA A 13 -1.12 4.07 8.62
N ALA A 14 -1.89 4.16 9.70
CA ALA A 14 -1.40 4.45 11.06
C ALA A 14 -1.13 3.19 11.93
N GLY A 15 -1.43 2.00 11.40
CA GLY A 15 -1.18 0.71 12.08
C GLY A 15 0.12 0.03 11.66
N ASP A 16 0.18 -1.30 11.79
CA ASP A 16 1.34 -2.09 11.35
C ASP A 16 1.62 -1.96 9.85
N THR A 17 0.58 -1.71 9.05
CA THR A 17 0.71 -1.36 7.63
C THR A 17 1.52 -0.07 7.43
N GLY A 18 1.32 0.93 8.30
CA GLY A 18 2.11 2.17 8.31
C GLY A 18 3.57 1.93 8.61
N ASN A 19 3.85 1.15 9.64
CA ASN A 19 5.22 0.80 10.02
C ASN A 19 5.96 0.03 8.92
N ASN A 20 5.25 -0.82 8.17
CA ASN A 20 5.83 -1.49 7.02
C ASN A 20 6.01 -0.52 5.84
N LEU A 21 5.05 0.37 5.59
CA LEU A 21 5.16 1.38 4.55
C LEU A 21 6.35 2.30 4.78
N ASP A 22 6.64 2.71 6.02
CA ASP A 22 7.84 3.50 6.36
C ASP A 22 9.13 2.75 5.98
N ARG A 23 9.18 1.44 6.26
CA ARG A 23 10.34 0.61 5.90
C ARG A 23 10.48 0.47 4.38
N VAL A 24 9.37 0.22 3.69
CA VAL A 24 9.34 0.15 2.23
C VAL A 24 9.80 1.47 1.62
N LEU A 25 9.30 2.61 2.11
CA LEU A 25 9.69 3.94 1.65
C LEU A 25 11.18 4.23 1.81
N LEU A 26 11.83 3.74 2.88
CA LEU A 26 13.28 3.84 3.02
C LEU A 26 14.03 3.18 1.86
N HIS A 27 13.57 2.00 1.43
CA HIS A 27 14.18 1.27 0.30
C HIS A 27 13.84 1.92 -1.04
N LEU A 28 12.59 2.34 -1.24
CA LEU A 28 12.15 3.04 -2.45
C LEU A 28 12.94 4.36 -2.65
N HIS A 29 13.06 5.19 -1.60
CA HIS A 29 13.83 6.43 -1.64
C HIS A 29 15.31 6.20 -1.96
N ARG A 30 15.92 5.14 -1.41
CA ARG A 30 17.32 4.80 -1.71
C ARG A 30 17.52 4.40 -3.17
N HIS A 31 16.53 3.76 -3.78
CA HIS A 31 16.63 3.29 -5.15
C HIS A 31 16.31 4.40 -6.16
N ASP A 32 15.21 5.12 -5.95
CA ASP A 32 14.77 6.21 -6.82
C ASP A 32 14.30 7.41 -5.98
N PRO A 33 15.23 8.27 -5.53
CA PRO A 33 14.88 9.45 -4.76
C PRO A 33 14.14 10.51 -5.57
N ALA A 34 14.11 10.41 -6.92
CA ALA A 34 13.34 11.34 -7.74
C ALA A 34 11.85 10.98 -7.72
N ALA A 35 11.51 9.69 -7.84
CA ALA A 35 10.14 9.20 -7.72
C ALA A 35 9.66 9.17 -6.26
N PHE A 36 10.57 8.90 -5.31
CA PHE A 36 10.28 8.79 -3.89
C PHE A 36 11.12 9.81 -3.09
N PRO A 37 10.78 11.10 -3.12
CA PRO A 37 11.62 12.17 -2.56
C PRO A 37 11.71 12.18 -1.03
N SER A 38 10.79 11.51 -0.34
CA SER A 38 10.77 11.46 1.13
C SER A 38 10.71 10.04 1.67
N THR A 39 11.32 9.83 2.83
CA THR A 39 11.18 8.59 3.61
C THR A 39 10.01 8.67 4.59
N ASN A 40 9.42 9.85 4.77
CA ASN A 40 8.27 10.07 5.64
C ASN A 40 6.98 9.90 4.85
N ARG A 41 6.18 8.88 5.19
CA ARG A 41 4.89 8.60 4.52
C ARG A 41 3.92 9.77 4.51
N TYR A 42 4.02 10.69 5.47
CA TYR A 42 3.10 11.85 5.58
C TYR A 42 3.41 12.96 4.57
N ASP A 43 4.55 12.89 3.89
CA ASP A 43 4.87 13.79 2.78
C ASP A 43 4.21 13.34 1.47
N TYR A 44 3.57 12.15 1.48
CA TYR A 44 2.81 11.60 0.36
C TYR A 44 1.32 11.72 0.60
N ARG A 45 0.55 11.83 -0.49
CA ARG A 45 -0.90 11.66 -0.45
C ARG A 45 -1.23 10.17 -0.43
N ILE A 46 -1.79 9.70 0.68
CA ILE A 46 -2.24 8.31 0.83
C ILE A 46 -3.76 8.27 0.69
N ALA A 47 -4.25 7.52 -0.30
CA ALA A 47 -5.67 7.30 -0.56
C ALA A 47 -6.00 5.82 -0.43
N ASN A 48 -7.17 5.51 0.14
CA ASN A 48 -7.70 4.14 0.14
C ASN A 48 -8.58 3.92 -1.09
N ALA A 49 -8.43 2.74 -1.70
CA ALA A 49 -9.24 2.29 -2.83
C ALA A 49 -10.75 2.22 -2.51
N TRP A 50 -11.09 2.17 -1.22
CA TRP A 50 -12.47 2.07 -0.75
C TRP A 50 -12.71 2.99 0.44
N GLU A 51 -13.87 3.63 0.48
CA GLU A 51 -14.23 4.63 1.49
C GLU A 51 -14.71 4.03 2.82
N THR A 52 -15.32 2.84 2.75
CA THR A 52 -15.93 2.21 3.93
C THR A 52 -14.90 1.71 4.92
N ILE A 53 -14.97 2.23 6.15
CA ILE A 53 -14.26 1.69 7.31
C ILE A 53 -15.08 0.50 7.83
N MET A 54 -14.61 -0.72 7.63
CA MET A 54 -15.27 -1.92 8.16
C MET A 54 -14.83 -2.28 9.58
N PHE A 55 -15.68 -3.00 10.32
CA PHE A 55 -15.45 -3.39 11.71
C PHE A 55 -15.71 -4.89 11.90
N GLY A 56 -14.75 -5.63 12.48
CA GLY A 56 -14.98 -7.04 12.84
C GLY A 56 -14.82 -8.02 11.66
N ASP A 57 -15.71 -9.01 11.56
CA ASP A 57 -15.68 -10.10 10.58
C ASP A 57 -16.21 -9.72 9.19
N ASP A 58 -16.40 -8.43 8.93
CA ASP A 58 -16.80 -7.96 7.61
C ASP A 58 -15.78 -8.41 6.55
N SER A 59 -16.29 -8.93 5.43
CA SER A 59 -15.48 -9.42 4.30
C SER A 59 -14.81 -8.28 3.57
N MET A 60 -13.48 -8.37 3.34
CA MET A 60 -12.73 -7.42 2.51
C MET A 60 -13.54 -7.06 1.25
N PRO A 61 -13.57 -5.78 0.82
CA PRO A 61 -14.28 -5.39 -0.39
C PRO A 61 -13.75 -6.21 -1.55
N ASP A 62 -14.67 -6.73 -2.36
CA ASP A 62 -14.28 -7.36 -3.60
C ASP A 62 -13.92 -6.28 -4.65
N LEU A 63 -13.46 -6.73 -5.82
CA LEU A 63 -13.09 -5.81 -6.89
C LEU A 63 -14.29 -4.99 -7.40
N THR A 64 -15.51 -5.53 -7.30
CA THR A 64 -16.72 -4.85 -7.76
C THR A 64 -17.12 -3.70 -6.83
N ASP A 65 -16.90 -3.85 -5.52
CA ASP A 65 -17.13 -2.79 -4.54
C ASP A 65 -16.21 -1.60 -4.75
N VAL A 66 -14.94 -1.87 -5.06
CA VAL A 66 -13.94 -0.83 -5.32
C VAL A 66 -14.22 -0.09 -6.63
N CYS A 67 -14.68 -0.79 -7.66
CA CYS A 67 -14.96 -0.21 -8.96
C CYS A 67 -16.33 0.50 -9.06
N LYS A 68 -17.07 0.66 -7.95
CA LYS A 68 -18.32 1.44 -7.95
C LYS A 68 -18.07 2.88 -8.40
N PRO A 69 -18.98 3.49 -9.19
CA PRO A 69 -18.81 4.85 -9.74
C PRO A 69 -18.37 5.90 -8.71
N ASP A 70 -18.99 5.89 -7.53
CA ASP A 70 -18.66 6.88 -6.48
C ASP A 70 -17.24 6.69 -5.93
N ASN A 71 -16.77 5.44 -5.80
CA ASN A 71 -15.41 5.14 -5.33
C ASN A 71 -14.36 5.57 -6.35
N VAL A 72 -14.58 5.28 -7.64
CA VAL A 72 -13.63 5.65 -8.69
C VAL A 72 -13.62 7.16 -8.92
N ALA A 73 -14.77 7.85 -8.84
CA ALA A 73 -14.84 9.31 -8.92
C ALA A 73 -14.08 9.97 -7.77
N ARG A 74 -14.30 9.51 -6.53
CA ARG A 74 -13.55 9.97 -5.35
C ARG A 74 -12.05 9.73 -5.48
N LEU A 75 -11.64 8.55 -5.97
CA LEU A 75 -10.23 8.26 -6.20
C LEU A 75 -9.62 9.18 -7.26
N ALA A 76 -10.34 9.45 -8.35
CA ALA A 76 -9.89 10.37 -9.38
C ALA A 76 -9.64 11.77 -8.84
N GLU A 77 -10.57 12.31 -8.05
CA GLU A 77 -10.43 13.61 -7.39
C GLU A 77 -9.24 13.61 -6.41
N GLN A 78 -9.09 12.56 -5.60
CA GLN A 78 -7.99 12.46 -4.64
C GLN A 78 -6.62 12.36 -5.31
N LEU A 79 -6.54 11.80 -6.52
CA LEU A 79 -5.28 11.58 -7.23
C LEU A 79 -5.01 12.64 -8.32
N GLU A 80 -5.89 13.62 -8.47
CA GLU A 80 -5.73 14.68 -9.46
C GLU A 80 -4.40 15.44 -9.28
N GLY A 81 -3.67 15.63 -10.38
CA GLY A 81 -2.40 16.34 -10.42
C GLY A 81 -1.19 15.56 -9.86
N ILE A 82 -1.38 14.30 -9.41
CA ILE A 82 -0.28 13.46 -8.94
C ILE A 82 0.39 12.77 -10.12
N SER A 83 1.68 13.04 -10.32
CA SER A 83 2.47 12.49 -11.45
C SER A 83 2.93 11.05 -11.23
N THR A 84 3.09 10.64 -9.97
CA THR A 84 3.63 9.33 -9.60
C THR A 84 2.64 8.64 -8.67
N ILE A 85 2.05 7.56 -9.16
CA ILE A 85 1.00 6.83 -8.45
C ILE A 85 1.48 5.41 -8.17
N VAL A 86 1.31 4.96 -6.93
CA VAL A 86 1.72 3.65 -6.46
C VAL A 86 0.49 2.88 -5.96
N ALA A 87 0.12 1.81 -6.65
CA ALA A 87 -1.03 0.99 -6.30
C ALA A 87 -0.61 -0.28 -5.54
N LEU A 88 -0.87 -0.32 -4.22
CA LEU A 88 -0.34 -1.34 -3.30
C LEU A 88 -1.39 -2.38 -2.84
N SER A 89 -2.03 -3.04 -3.81
CA SER A 89 -2.79 -4.30 -3.69
C SER A 89 -3.63 -4.51 -4.95
N ALA A 90 -4.16 -5.72 -5.19
CA ALA A 90 -5.10 -5.96 -6.28
C ALA A 90 -6.34 -5.02 -6.26
N PRO A 91 -6.99 -4.74 -5.11
CA PRO A 91 -8.07 -3.75 -5.06
C PRO A 91 -7.58 -2.33 -5.35
N ALA A 92 -6.38 -1.92 -4.92
CA ALA A 92 -5.84 -0.60 -5.23
C ALA A 92 -5.58 -0.44 -6.73
N ILE A 93 -5.04 -1.47 -7.38
CA ILE A 93 -4.84 -1.50 -8.83
C ILE A 93 -6.18 -1.33 -9.54
N ALA A 94 -7.17 -2.16 -9.19
CA ALA A 94 -8.50 -2.10 -9.80
C ALA A 94 -9.20 -0.75 -9.60
N GLY A 95 -9.06 -0.12 -8.44
CA GLY A 95 -9.65 1.20 -8.18
C GLY A 95 -9.02 2.32 -9.03
N VAL A 96 -7.69 2.29 -9.18
CA VAL A 96 -6.96 3.26 -10.00
C VAL A 96 -7.27 3.06 -11.49
N GLU A 97 -7.31 1.80 -11.96
CA GLU A 97 -7.70 1.45 -13.33
C GLU A 97 -9.17 1.82 -13.62
N GLY A 98 -10.08 1.54 -12.68
CA GLY A 98 -11.49 1.90 -12.78
C GLY A 98 -11.71 3.42 -12.83
N ALA A 99 -10.82 4.19 -12.20
CA ALA A 99 -10.76 5.65 -12.31
C ALA A 99 -10.08 6.15 -13.60
N SER A 100 -9.75 5.25 -14.53
CA SER A 100 -9.00 5.54 -15.78
C SER A 100 -7.64 6.19 -15.54
N ILE A 101 -7.01 5.88 -14.40
CA ILE A 101 -5.68 6.35 -14.04
C ILE A 101 -4.69 5.21 -14.26
N HIS A 102 -3.49 5.55 -14.74
CA HIS A 102 -2.39 4.60 -14.83
C HIS A 102 -1.48 4.72 -13.61
N ALA A 103 -1.28 3.63 -12.87
CA ALA A 103 -0.32 3.60 -11.78
C ALA A 103 1.10 3.50 -12.35
N THR A 104 1.99 4.39 -11.93
CA THR A 104 3.43 4.34 -12.29
C THR A 104 4.09 3.08 -11.75
N TYR A 105 3.71 2.68 -10.54
CA TYR A 105 4.18 1.46 -9.89
C TYR A 105 2.99 0.70 -9.31
N SER A 106 3.08 -0.63 -9.30
CA SER A 106 2.02 -1.47 -8.75
C SER A 106 2.55 -2.71 -8.05
N HIS A 107 1.82 -3.18 -7.03
CA HIS A 107 2.08 -4.49 -6.44
C HIS A 107 0.75 -5.09 -5.98
N THR A 108 0.48 -6.32 -6.39
CA THR A 108 -0.78 -7.02 -6.08
C THR A 108 -0.95 -7.38 -4.60
N VAL A 109 0.14 -7.37 -3.82
CA VAL A 109 0.15 -7.74 -2.40
C VAL A 109 0.01 -6.48 -1.55
N HIS A 110 -0.92 -6.51 -0.60
CA HIS A 110 -1.05 -5.44 0.39
C HIS A 110 0.14 -5.42 1.37
N PRO A 111 0.78 -4.27 1.66
CA PRO A 111 1.96 -4.17 2.54
C PRO A 111 1.66 -4.34 4.04
N GLY A 112 0.54 -4.98 4.38
CA GLY A 112 0.23 -5.39 5.74
C GLY A 112 1.00 -6.64 6.14
N MET A 113 1.26 -6.81 7.45
CA MET A 113 2.03 -7.93 7.99
C MET A 113 1.52 -9.31 7.53
N ARG A 114 0.19 -9.49 7.48
CA ARG A 114 -0.42 -10.74 6.97
C ARG A 114 -0.10 -10.99 5.50
N GLY A 115 -0.16 -9.95 4.67
CA GLY A 115 0.14 -10.02 3.24
C GLY A 115 1.60 -10.39 3.00
N LEU A 116 2.52 -9.64 3.60
CA LEU A 116 3.96 -9.90 3.49
C LEU A 116 4.35 -11.29 4.01
N ASN A 117 3.81 -11.72 5.16
CA ASN A 117 4.10 -13.04 5.72
C ASN A 117 3.61 -14.17 4.82
N ASN A 118 2.46 -14.00 4.16
CA ASN A 118 1.90 -15.00 3.26
C ASN A 118 2.63 -15.07 1.92
N TYR A 119 3.05 -13.92 1.41
CA TYR A 119 3.75 -13.84 0.13
C TYR A 119 5.20 -14.34 0.26
N TYR A 120 5.89 -13.99 1.35
CA TYR A 120 7.29 -14.35 1.60
C TYR A 120 7.45 -15.47 2.64
N ARG A 121 6.62 -16.52 2.56
CA ARG A 121 6.60 -17.66 3.51
C ARG A 121 7.94 -18.41 3.61
N GLY A 122 8.79 -18.34 2.59
CA GLY A 122 10.09 -19.03 2.54
C GLY A 122 11.26 -18.32 3.25
N LEU A 123 11.08 -17.08 3.70
CA LEU A 123 12.13 -16.34 4.40
C LEU A 123 12.21 -16.77 5.87
N GLY A 124 13.05 -17.79 6.14
CA GLY A 124 13.64 -18.21 7.42
C GLY A 124 12.74 -18.26 8.67
N ASN A 125 12.69 -19.39 9.38
CA ASN A 125 11.83 -19.55 10.59
C ASN A 125 12.58 -19.43 11.93
N ASP A 126 13.69 -18.68 12.01
CA ASP A 126 14.41 -18.52 13.28
C ASP A 126 13.64 -17.63 14.28
N LYS A 127 13.49 -18.04 15.54
CA LYS A 127 12.72 -17.24 16.52
C LYS A 127 13.42 -15.92 16.88
N GLU A 128 14.73 -15.82 16.64
CA GLU A 128 15.56 -14.65 17.00
C GLU A 128 15.54 -13.52 15.96
N GLY A 129 15.09 -13.78 14.72
CA GLY A 129 15.20 -12.85 13.60
C GLY A 129 13.95 -12.02 13.23
N ARG A 130 12.95 -11.83 14.11
CA ARG A 130 11.65 -11.22 13.69
C ARG A 130 11.83 -9.89 12.98
N GLN A 131 12.65 -9.00 13.53
CA GLN A 131 12.88 -7.67 12.92
C GLN A 131 13.60 -7.79 11.58
N ARG A 132 14.64 -8.65 11.48
CA ARG A 132 15.35 -8.92 10.22
C ARG A 132 14.42 -9.44 9.13
N ARG A 133 13.47 -10.32 9.47
CA ARG A 133 12.51 -10.84 8.48
C ARG A 133 11.55 -9.78 7.98
N VAL A 134 11.07 -8.92 8.86
CA VAL A 134 10.21 -7.80 8.45
C VAL A 134 10.99 -6.88 7.53
N GLU A 135 12.25 -6.59 7.86
CA GLU A 135 13.13 -5.78 7.03
C GLU A 135 13.38 -6.42 5.65
N GLU A 136 13.77 -7.69 5.60
CA GLU A 136 14.03 -8.40 4.34
C GLU A 136 12.77 -8.47 3.46
N ARG A 137 11.59 -8.66 4.07
CA ARG A 137 10.30 -8.64 3.36
C ARG A 137 9.99 -7.26 2.80
N CYS A 138 10.21 -6.20 3.58
CA CYS A 138 9.97 -4.83 3.12
C CYS A 138 10.96 -4.43 2.01
N GLN A 139 12.21 -4.88 2.09
CA GLN A 139 13.20 -4.67 1.04
C GLN A 139 12.78 -5.34 -0.26
N ARG A 140 12.48 -6.65 -0.24
CA ARG A 140 12.03 -7.37 -1.45
C ARG A 140 10.75 -6.78 -2.03
N TYR A 141 9.82 -6.39 -1.17
CA TYR A 141 8.59 -5.74 -1.59
C TYR A 141 8.88 -4.42 -2.33
N ALA A 142 9.82 -3.61 -1.83
CA ALA A 142 10.24 -2.39 -2.52
C ALA A 142 10.90 -2.69 -3.87
N GLU A 143 11.80 -3.68 -3.94
CA GLU A 143 12.44 -4.12 -5.18
C GLU A 143 11.41 -4.56 -6.23
N GLU A 144 10.36 -5.29 -5.81
CA GLU A 144 9.25 -5.70 -6.69
C GLU A 144 8.38 -4.53 -7.13
N VAL A 145 8.12 -3.54 -6.25
CA VAL A 145 7.42 -2.30 -6.61
C VAL A 145 8.22 -1.52 -7.67
N ILE A 146 9.54 -1.45 -7.53
CA ILE A 146 10.40 -0.77 -8.51
C ILE A 146 10.39 -1.52 -9.84
N ALA A 147 10.48 -2.85 -9.79
CA ALA A 147 10.49 -3.69 -10.99
C ALA A 147 9.16 -3.69 -11.76
N SER A 148 8.06 -3.22 -11.14
CA SER A 148 6.76 -3.11 -11.78
C SER A 148 6.51 -1.78 -12.49
N GLN A 149 7.53 -0.92 -12.55
CA GLN A 149 7.47 0.32 -13.31
C GLN A 149 7.07 0.05 -14.77
N GLY A 150 5.93 0.61 -15.17
CA GLY A 150 5.38 0.55 -16.53
C GLY A 150 5.92 1.62 -17.45
#